data_AF-A0A2V7F5J2-F1
#
_entry.id   AF-A0A2V7F5J2-F1
#
_cell.length_a   1.000
_cell.length_b   1.000
_cell.length_c   1.000
_cell.angle_alpha   90.00
_cell.angle_beta   90.00
_cell.angle_gamma   90.00
#
_symmetry.space_group_name_H-M   'P 1'
#
loop_
_entity.id
_entity.type
_entity.pdbx_description
1 polymer ?
#
loop_
_entity_poly.entity_id
_entity_poly.type
_entity_poly.pdbx_seq_one_letter_code
_entity_poly.pdbx_strand_id
1 'polypeptide(L)'
;MTATPRTLYVHDDLSELTDDPDAARLAGRLLDLIRRDARVRVLTLAAQLEAVVAQGPHAPFALTVGIATAGERVARALHARTGWFPTIRRIEVAREENVAGGYDLATGGAGTLAAQLARVADAASIAVVDDTVFSGLTMGAVLRALRPGALARTHAFCLRAVDESLGALRALAPVTVGVAAPGRLLDDVSFINASGLVRRGAIRRVGRAPLAFYERPEWIRAWFPDHAAEVIACCAELARRLRD
;
A
#
# COMPACT_ATOMS: atom_id res chain seq x y z
N MET A 1 18.57 -11.96 -6.09
CA MET A 1 19.17 -10.68 -6.53
C MET A 1 18.10 -9.62 -6.36
N THR A 2 18.36 -8.55 -5.60
CA THR A 2 17.36 -7.47 -5.42
C THR A 2 17.41 -6.57 -6.65
N ALA A 3 16.30 -6.43 -7.36
CA ALA A 3 16.23 -5.58 -8.54
C ALA A 3 16.35 -4.10 -8.16
N THR A 4 17.09 -3.34 -8.97
CA THR A 4 17.22 -1.89 -8.87
C THR A 4 16.24 -1.27 -9.86
N PRO A 5 15.07 -0.78 -9.40
CA PRO A 5 14.08 -0.25 -10.32
C PRO A 5 14.58 1.03 -11.00
N ARG A 6 14.16 1.26 -12.24
CA ARG A 6 14.43 2.51 -12.95
C ARG A 6 13.77 3.72 -12.27
N THR A 7 12.58 3.52 -11.70
CA THR A 7 11.86 4.52 -10.91
C THR A 7 11.36 3.90 -9.60
N LEU A 8 11.68 4.54 -8.48
CA LEU A 8 11.15 4.18 -7.16
C LEU A 8 10.13 5.21 -6.72
N TYR A 9 8.87 4.80 -6.63
CA TYR A 9 7.81 5.62 -6.09
C TYR A 9 7.74 5.43 -4.57
N VAL A 10 7.82 6.54 -3.84
CA VAL A 10 7.77 6.54 -2.38
C VAL A 10 6.56 7.33 -1.93
N HIS A 11 5.62 6.69 -1.27
CA HIS A 11 4.52 7.41 -0.63
C HIS A 11 5.00 8.06 0.67
N ASP A 12 4.93 9.39 0.75
CA ASP A 12 5.14 10.11 2.00
C ASP A 12 3.92 9.94 2.90
N ASP A 13 4.03 8.97 3.81
CA ASP A 13 3.15 8.77 4.96
C ASP A 13 3.92 8.91 6.28
N LEU A 14 5.19 9.37 6.24
CA LEU A 14 6.05 9.58 7.42
C LEU A 14 5.67 10.86 8.17
N SER A 15 5.33 11.92 7.43
CA SER A 15 4.92 13.21 7.99
C SER A 15 3.66 13.13 8.85
N GLU A 16 2.86 12.08 8.68
CA GLU A 16 1.63 11.82 9.44
C GLU A 16 1.84 10.88 10.65
N LEU A 17 3.06 10.42 10.93
CA LEU A 17 3.29 9.34 11.90
C LEU A 17 3.47 9.78 13.35
N THR A 18 3.73 11.06 13.59
CA THR A 18 4.10 11.55 14.92
C THR A 18 3.93 13.07 15.03
N ASP A 19 3.53 13.52 16.21
CA ASP A 19 3.52 14.95 16.58
C ASP A 19 4.84 15.37 17.26
N ASP A 20 5.79 14.45 17.49
CA ASP A 20 7.13 14.76 18.04
C ASP A 20 7.94 15.59 17.02
N PRO A 21 8.30 16.86 17.36
CA PRO A 21 9.05 17.73 16.47
C PRO A 21 10.38 17.15 16.00
N ASP A 22 11.07 16.38 16.86
CA ASP A 22 12.37 15.79 16.50
C ASP A 22 12.21 14.63 15.53
N ALA A 23 11.22 13.77 15.76
CA ALA A 23 10.89 12.69 14.84
C ALA A 23 10.37 13.25 13.50
N ALA A 24 9.58 14.33 13.52
CA ALA A 24 9.14 15.04 12.32
C ALA A 24 10.32 15.64 11.52
N ARG A 25 11.29 16.25 12.22
CA ARG A 25 12.52 16.77 11.61
C ARG A 25 13.36 15.64 10.98
N LEU A 26 13.49 14.50 11.66
CA LEU A 26 14.17 13.32 11.12
C LEU A 26 13.44 12.72 9.92
N ALA A 27 12.11 12.67 9.95
CA ALA A 27 11.29 12.26 8.81
C ALA A 27 11.50 13.18 7.61
N GLY A 28 11.49 14.50 7.82
CA GLY A 28 11.81 15.48 6.77
C GLY A 28 13.20 15.27 6.19
N ARG A 29 14.22 15.10 7.05
CA ARG A 29 15.59 14.79 6.63
C ARG A 29 15.67 13.50 5.81
N LEU A 30 14.95 12.45 6.20
CA LEU A 30 14.92 11.18 5.47
C LEU A 30 14.29 11.37 4.09
N LEU A 31 13.17 12.09 3.99
CA LEU A 31 12.51 12.40 2.72
C LEU A 31 13.40 13.23 1.80
N ASP A 32 14.10 14.22 2.34
CA ASP A 32 15.03 15.04 1.56
C ASP A 32 16.24 14.24 1.08
N LEU A 33 16.73 13.31 1.92
CA LEU A 33 17.83 12.42 1.56
C LEU A 33 17.45 11.51 0.39
N ILE A 34 16.30 10.82 0.45
CA ILE A 34 15.89 9.90 -0.63
C ILE A 34 15.53 10.65 -1.93
N ARG A 35 15.08 11.90 -1.84
CA ARG A 35 14.79 12.75 -3.01
C ARG A 35 16.04 13.13 -3.82
N ARG A 36 17.25 12.97 -3.24
CA ARG A 36 18.51 13.22 -3.96
C ARG A 36 18.73 12.23 -5.10
N ASP A 37 18.14 11.03 -5.03
CA ASP A 37 18.17 10.09 -6.14
C ASP A 37 17.19 10.52 -7.24
N ALA A 38 17.71 10.76 -8.45
CA ALA A 38 16.90 11.21 -9.59
C ALA A 38 15.83 10.18 -10.02
N ARG A 39 15.95 8.91 -9.60
CA ARG A 39 14.96 7.84 -9.86
C ARG A 39 13.80 7.86 -8.87
N VAL A 40 13.92 8.58 -7.75
CA VAL A 40 12.89 8.61 -6.71
C VAL A 40 11.80 9.60 -7.07
N ARG A 41 10.54 9.19 -6.91
CA ARG A 41 9.35 10.01 -7.07
C ARG A 41 8.54 9.94 -5.79
N VAL A 42 8.51 11.04 -5.04
CA VAL A 42 7.75 11.10 -3.78
C VAL A 42 6.30 11.50 -4.07
N LEU A 43 5.36 10.70 -3.59
CA LEU A 43 3.92 10.89 -3.75
C LEU A 43 3.28 11.29 -2.41
N THR A 44 2.47 12.34 -2.41
CA THR A 44 1.71 12.76 -1.23
C THR A 44 0.32 12.14 -1.22
N LEU A 45 -0.29 11.98 -0.03
CA LEU A 45 -1.66 11.49 0.08
C LEU A 45 -2.63 12.40 -0.68
N ALA A 46 -2.52 13.72 -0.49
CA ALA A 46 -3.40 14.70 -1.13
C ALA A 46 -3.39 14.60 -2.66
N ALA A 47 -2.22 14.55 -3.29
CA ALA A 47 -2.12 14.46 -4.75
C ALA A 47 -2.72 13.15 -5.30
N GLN A 48 -2.51 12.04 -4.59
CA GLN A 48 -3.07 10.75 -4.99
C GLN A 48 -4.60 10.69 -4.82
N LEU A 49 -5.14 11.28 -3.75
CA LEU A 49 -6.59 11.40 -3.56
C LEU A 49 -7.22 12.24 -4.67
N GLU A 50 -6.64 13.40 -4.99
CA GLU A 50 -7.12 14.25 -6.09
C GLU A 50 -7.11 13.52 -7.43
N ALA A 51 -6.06 12.74 -7.70
CA ALA A 51 -6.00 11.93 -8.92
C ALA A 51 -7.10 10.85 -8.98
N VAL A 52 -7.49 10.26 -7.85
CA VAL A 52 -8.65 9.35 -7.79
C VAL A 52 -9.96 10.11 -8.03
N VAL A 53 -10.15 11.26 -7.39
CA VAL A 53 -11.38 12.07 -7.50
C VAL A 53 -11.57 12.58 -8.93
N ALA A 54 -10.48 12.95 -9.61
CA ALA A 54 -10.50 13.41 -10.99
C ALA A 54 -10.97 12.36 -12.01
N GLN A 55 -11.03 11.07 -11.64
CA GLN A 55 -11.55 10.00 -12.50
C GLN A 55 -13.08 10.04 -12.64
N GLY A 56 -13.76 10.88 -11.85
CA GLY A 56 -15.20 11.12 -11.94
C GLY A 56 -15.97 10.69 -10.70
N PRO A 57 -17.26 11.10 -10.61
CA PRO A 57 -18.08 10.83 -9.46
C PRO A 57 -18.54 9.37 -9.40
N HIS A 58 -18.71 8.86 -8.19
CA HIS A 58 -19.41 7.61 -7.91
C HIS A 58 -20.62 7.87 -7.01
N ALA A 59 -21.68 7.10 -7.19
CA ALA A 59 -22.74 7.02 -6.19
C ALA A 59 -22.17 6.40 -4.89
N PRO A 60 -22.68 6.75 -3.70
CA PRO A 60 -22.25 6.11 -2.46
C PRO A 60 -22.41 4.59 -2.50
N PHE A 61 -21.36 3.88 -2.10
CA PHE A 61 -21.37 2.42 -2.02
C PHE A 61 -22.06 1.98 -0.73
N ALA A 62 -22.91 0.96 -0.81
CA ALA A 62 -23.63 0.44 0.35
C ALA A 62 -22.67 -0.12 1.41
N LEU A 63 -21.54 -0.70 0.98
CA LEU A 63 -20.49 -1.19 1.84
C LEU A 63 -19.11 -1.03 1.21
N THR A 64 -18.13 -0.64 2.01
CA THR A 64 -16.74 -0.53 1.59
C THR A 64 -15.86 -1.48 2.40
N VAL A 65 -15.05 -2.26 1.70
CA VAL A 65 -14.03 -3.15 2.27
C VAL A 65 -12.67 -2.47 2.17
N GLY A 66 -12.12 -2.04 3.31
CA GLY A 66 -10.74 -1.57 3.41
C GLY A 66 -9.79 -2.73 3.63
N ILE A 67 -8.78 -2.88 2.75
CA ILE A 67 -7.74 -3.91 2.89
C ILE A 67 -6.72 -3.44 3.94
N ALA A 68 -6.70 -4.14 5.07
CA ALA A 68 -5.89 -3.82 6.24
C ALA A 68 -6.09 -2.35 6.69
N THR A 69 -5.20 -1.87 7.55
CA THR A 69 -5.24 -0.48 8.05
C THR A 69 -4.98 0.55 6.94
N ALA A 70 -4.15 0.22 5.95
CA ALA A 70 -3.82 1.13 4.86
C ALA A 70 -5.04 1.41 3.97
N GLY A 71 -5.72 0.36 3.49
CA GLY A 71 -6.94 0.50 2.70
C GLY A 71 -8.09 1.16 3.47
N GLU A 72 -8.23 0.89 4.77
CA GLU A 72 -9.21 1.60 5.61
C GLU A 72 -8.93 3.11 5.68
N ARG A 73 -7.67 3.51 5.90
CA ARG A 73 -7.29 4.94 5.92
C ARG A 73 -7.60 5.63 4.59
N VAL A 74 -7.29 4.97 3.47
CA VAL A 74 -7.61 5.49 2.13
C VAL A 74 -9.12 5.63 1.93
N ALA A 75 -9.91 4.62 2.32
CA ALA A 75 -11.37 4.70 2.24
C ALA A 75 -11.92 5.88 3.06
N ARG A 76 -11.43 6.09 4.28
CA ARG A 76 -11.84 7.22 5.11
C ARG A 76 -11.46 8.56 4.48
N ALA A 77 -10.23 8.68 3.96
CA ALA A 77 -9.75 9.90 3.35
C ALA A 77 -10.51 10.26 2.05
N LEU A 78 -10.83 9.26 1.22
CA LEU A 78 -11.69 9.46 0.05
C LEU A 78 -13.11 9.84 0.46
N HIS A 79 -13.71 9.13 1.43
CA HIS A 79 -15.06 9.45 1.90
C HIS A 79 -15.18 10.88 2.44
N ALA A 80 -14.19 11.34 3.20
CA ALA A 80 -14.17 12.71 3.71
C ALA A 80 -14.22 13.77 2.60
N ARG A 81 -13.73 13.46 1.39
CA ARG A 81 -13.75 14.35 0.23
C ARG A 81 -14.97 14.18 -0.66
N THR A 82 -15.51 12.96 -0.76
CA THR A 82 -16.45 12.60 -1.83
C THR A 82 -17.79 12.06 -1.35
N GLY A 83 -17.89 11.63 -0.09
CA GLY A 83 -19.05 10.93 0.43
C GLY A 83 -19.21 9.48 -0.06
N TRP A 84 -18.29 8.93 -0.87
CA TRP A 84 -18.51 7.64 -1.54
C TRP A 84 -18.60 6.41 -0.62
N PHE A 85 -17.95 6.43 0.55
CA PHE A 85 -17.83 5.25 1.41
C PHE A 85 -18.43 5.45 2.82
N PRO A 86 -19.77 5.52 2.95
CA PRO A 86 -20.44 5.80 4.23
C PRO A 86 -20.29 4.68 5.27
N THR A 87 -20.17 3.42 4.82
CA THR A 87 -19.99 2.26 5.70
C THR A 87 -18.70 1.56 5.35
N ILE A 88 -17.68 1.68 6.20
CA ILE A 88 -16.36 1.08 5.97
C ILE A 88 -16.13 -0.09 6.93
N ARG A 89 -15.72 -1.23 6.37
CA ARG A 89 -15.33 -2.42 7.10
C ARG A 89 -13.91 -2.81 6.71
N ARG A 90 -13.03 -2.90 7.69
CA ARG A 90 -11.68 -3.41 7.49
C ARG A 90 -11.68 -4.94 7.45
N ILE A 91 -10.87 -5.50 6.54
CA ILE A 91 -10.46 -6.91 6.56
C ILE A 91 -8.95 -7.00 6.76
N GLU A 92 -8.49 -8.06 7.39
CA GLU A 92 -7.06 -8.33 7.55
C GLU A 92 -6.61 -9.31 6.49
N VAL A 93 -5.80 -8.80 5.56
CA VAL A 93 -5.05 -9.60 4.61
C VAL A 93 -3.79 -8.83 4.24
N ALA A 94 -2.65 -9.50 4.30
CA ALA A 94 -1.35 -8.97 3.95
C ALA A 94 -0.54 -10.03 3.20
N ARG A 95 0.51 -9.59 2.53
CA ARG A 95 1.50 -10.50 1.94
C ARG A 95 2.53 -10.88 2.98
N GLU A 96 2.98 -12.12 2.92
CA GLU A 96 4.01 -12.67 3.78
C GLU A 96 5.04 -13.41 2.93
N GLU A 97 6.33 -13.10 3.09
CA GLU A 97 7.42 -13.82 2.42
C GLU A 97 7.37 -15.30 2.86
N ASN A 98 7.25 -16.21 1.89
CA ASN A 98 7.22 -17.64 2.13
C ASN A 98 8.63 -18.26 2.03
N VAL A 99 8.75 -19.53 2.46
CA VAL A 99 10.04 -20.23 2.52
C VAL A 99 10.67 -20.48 1.14
N ALA A 100 9.86 -20.42 0.07
CA ALA A 100 10.32 -20.59 -1.31
C ALA A 100 10.78 -19.27 -1.96
N GLY A 101 10.78 -18.15 -1.22
CA GLY A 101 11.15 -16.83 -1.74
C GLY A 101 10.03 -16.13 -2.51
N GLY A 102 8.81 -16.65 -2.44
CA GLY A 102 7.58 -16.01 -2.94
C GLY A 102 6.79 -15.30 -1.85
N TYR A 103 5.52 -15.02 -2.13
CA TYR A 103 4.60 -14.40 -1.18
C TYR A 103 3.31 -15.19 -1.06
N ASP A 104 2.93 -15.50 0.17
CA ASP A 104 1.62 -16.03 0.51
C ASP A 104 0.73 -14.94 1.12
N LEU A 105 -0.56 -15.22 1.24
CA LEU A 105 -1.51 -14.33 1.91
C LEU A 105 -1.71 -14.77 3.35
N ALA A 106 -1.57 -13.82 4.27
CA ALA A 106 -1.78 -14.03 5.69
C ALA A 106 -2.85 -13.06 6.22
N THR A 107 -3.72 -13.53 7.10
CA THR A 107 -4.79 -12.73 7.72
C THR A 107 -4.45 -12.29 9.15
N GLY A 108 -3.24 -12.57 9.62
CA GLY A 108 -2.78 -12.15 10.96
C GLY A 108 -3.65 -12.69 12.11
N GLY A 109 -4.30 -13.84 11.94
CA GLY A 109 -5.17 -14.44 12.93
C GLY A 109 -6.65 -14.02 12.84
N ALA A 110 -7.03 -13.14 11.91
CA ALA A 110 -8.42 -12.66 11.75
C ALA A 110 -9.39 -13.67 11.11
N GLY A 111 -9.06 -14.97 11.12
CA GLY A 111 -9.79 -16.01 10.42
C GLY A 111 -9.55 -16.03 8.90
N THR A 112 -10.27 -16.89 8.18
CA THR A 112 -10.12 -17.03 6.73
C THR A 112 -10.64 -15.80 5.98
N LEU A 113 -10.07 -15.49 4.83
CA LEU A 113 -10.54 -14.39 3.98
C LEU A 113 -12.03 -14.54 3.62
N ALA A 114 -12.46 -15.76 3.31
CA ALA A 114 -13.87 -16.06 3.03
C ALA A 114 -14.79 -15.75 4.22
N ALA A 115 -14.39 -16.09 5.45
CA ALA A 115 -15.18 -15.79 6.65
C ALA A 115 -15.28 -14.28 6.91
N GLN A 116 -14.19 -13.53 6.69
CA GLN A 116 -14.19 -12.07 6.80
C GLN A 116 -15.16 -11.44 5.78
N LEU A 117 -15.19 -11.95 4.55
CA LEU A 117 -16.02 -11.47 3.44
C LEU A 117 -17.47 -11.99 3.45
N ALA A 118 -17.80 -13.02 4.23
CA ALA A 118 -19.14 -13.60 4.26
C ALA A 118 -20.24 -12.57 4.55
N ARG A 119 -19.97 -11.60 5.45
CA ARG A 119 -20.92 -10.53 5.82
C ARG A 119 -20.97 -9.37 4.81
N VAL A 120 -20.23 -9.44 3.71
CA VAL A 120 -20.19 -8.43 2.65
C VAL A 120 -21.11 -8.84 1.48
N ALA A 121 -21.48 -10.13 1.39
CA ALA A 121 -22.11 -10.72 0.21
C ALA A 121 -23.46 -10.10 -0.18
N ASP A 122 -24.21 -9.60 0.80
CA ASP A 122 -25.59 -9.13 0.59
C ASP A 122 -25.68 -7.61 0.35
N ALA A 123 -24.55 -6.89 0.36
CA ALA A 123 -24.54 -5.46 0.08
C ALA A 123 -24.96 -5.15 -1.37
N ALA A 124 -25.76 -4.10 -1.55
CA ALA A 124 -26.28 -3.69 -2.86
C ALA A 124 -25.17 -3.21 -3.81
N SER A 125 -24.12 -2.57 -3.29
CA SER A 125 -22.92 -2.17 -4.01
C SER A 125 -21.71 -2.23 -3.07
N ILE A 126 -20.56 -2.65 -3.61
CA ILE A 126 -19.34 -2.91 -2.83
C ILE A 126 -18.18 -2.10 -3.39
N ALA A 127 -17.48 -1.36 -2.54
CA ALA A 127 -16.17 -0.82 -2.87
C ALA A 127 -15.08 -1.66 -2.19
N VAL A 128 -14.03 -2.04 -2.91
CA VAL A 128 -12.81 -2.66 -2.32
C VAL A 128 -11.66 -1.67 -2.44
N VAL A 129 -11.08 -1.27 -1.32
CA VAL A 129 -10.10 -0.18 -1.26
C VAL A 129 -8.79 -0.68 -0.69
N ASP A 130 -7.69 -0.39 -1.40
CA ASP A 130 -6.31 -0.58 -0.96
C ASP A 130 -5.52 0.72 -1.13
N ASP A 131 -4.35 0.84 -0.52
CA ASP A 131 -3.47 1.98 -0.79
C ASP A 131 -2.65 1.76 -2.07
N THR A 132 -2.11 0.55 -2.25
CA THR A 132 -1.16 0.22 -3.31
C THR A 132 -1.47 -1.12 -3.97
N VAL A 133 -1.61 -1.11 -5.29
CA VAL A 133 -1.59 -2.32 -6.11
C VAL A 133 -0.19 -2.52 -6.70
N PHE A 134 0.65 -3.28 -6.01
CA PHE A 134 1.99 -3.60 -6.54
C PHE A 134 1.91 -4.71 -7.60
N SER A 135 1.76 -5.98 -7.19
CA SER A 135 1.56 -7.11 -8.12
C SER A 135 0.10 -7.56 -8.28
N GLY A 136 -0.85 -6.84 -7.69
CA GLY A 136 -2.27 -7.23 -7.67
C GLY A 136 -2.64 -8.42 -6.76
N LEU A 137 -1.68 -9.15 -6.18
CA LEU A 137 -1.95 -10.35 -5.36
C LEU A 137 -3.03 -10.16 -4.28
N THR A 138 -2.88 -9.15 -3.42
CA THR A 138 -3.79 -8.91 -2.28
C THR A 138 -5.20 -8.55 -2.75
N MET A 139 -5.35 -7.48 -3.53
CA MET A 139 -6.63 -7.04 -4.08
C MET A 139 -7.28 -8.12 -4.94
N GLY A 140 -6.51 -8.80 -5.79
CA GLY A 140 -7.01 -9.89 -6.63
C GLY A 140 -7.53 -11.07 -5.82
N ALA A 141 -6.90 -11.40 -4.69
CA ALA A 141 -7.42 -12.45 -3.81
C ALA A 141 -8.70 -12.04 -3.08
N VAL A 142 -8.81 -10.77 -2.65
CA VAL A 142 -10.05 -10.23 -2.08
C VAL A 142 -11.18 -10.31 -3.10
N LEU A 143 -10.95 -9.84 -4.33
CA LEU A 143 -11.94 -9.88 -5.41
C LEU A 143 -12.36 -11.31 -5.75
N ARG A 144 -11.41 -12.24 -5.89
CA ARG A 144 -11.72 -13.66 -6.18
C ARG A 144 -12.43 -14.39 -5.05
N ALA A 145 -12.29 -13.91 -3.80
CA ALA A 145 -12.96 -14.50 -2.65
C ALA A 145 -14.42 -14.02 -2.48
N LEU A 146 -14.85 -13.02 -3.25
CA LEU A 146 -16.25 -12.59 -3.28
C LEU A 146 -17.12 -13.62 -4.03
N ARG A 147 -18.36 -13.80 -3.54
CA ARG A 147 -19.35 -14.60 -4.27
C ARG A 147 -19.66 -13.94 -5.62
N PRO A 148 -20.02 -14.69 -6.68
CA PRO A 148 -20.23 -14.15 -8.02
C PRO A 148 -21.18 -12.95 -8.07
N GLY A 149 -22.31 -13.01 -7.36
CA GLY A 149 -23.27 -11.88 -7.30
C GLY A 149 -22.72 -10.64 -6.59
N ALA A 150 -21.86 -10.80 -5.59
CA ALA A 150 -21.19 -9.69 -4.91
C ALA A 150 -20.10 -9.09 -5.80
N LEU A 151 -19.30 -9.95 -6.46
CA LEU A 151 -18.26 -9.52 -7.40
C LEU A 151 -18.83 -8.68 -8.54
N ALA A 152 -19.96 -9.08 -9.11
CA ALA A 152 -20.64 -8.34 -10.19
C ALA A 152 -21.07 -6.90 -9.79
N ARG A 153 -21.17 -6.60 -8.49
CA ARG A 153 -21.54 -5.29 -7.94
C ARG A 153 -20.37 -4.60 -7.23
N THR A 154 -19.15 -5.06 -7.49
CA THR A 154 -17.94 -4.57 -6.83
C THR A 154 -17.18 -3.60 -7.73
N HIS A 155 -16.65 -2.53 -7.15
CA HIS A 155 -15.70 -1.61 -7.76
C HIS A 155 -14.45 -1.52 -6.88
N ALA A 156 -13.27 -1.60 -7.47
CA ALA A 156 -12.01 -1.53 -6.73
C ALA A 156 -11.37 -0.14 -6.83
N PHE A 157 -10.70 0.28 -5.76
CA PHE A 157 -10.02 1.56 -5.66
C PHE A 157 -8.60 1.38 -5.11
N CYS A 158 -7.64 2.10 -5.66
CA CYS A 158 -6.34 2.28 -5.03
C CYS A 158 -5.74 3.66 -5.34
N LEU A 159 -4.86 4.15 -4.45
CA LEU A 159 -4.17 5.41 -4.67
C LEU A 159 -3.11 5.29 -5.76
N ARG A 160 -2.42 4.15 -5.81
CA ARG A 160 -1.32 3.91 -6.73
C ARG A 160 -1.24 2.44 -7.14
N ALA A 161 -0.82 2.20 -8.38
CA ALA A 161 -0.64 0.87 -8.93
C ALA A 161 0.53 0.80 -9.90
N VAL A 162 1.11 -0.39 -10.07
CA VAL A 162 1.91 -0.71 -11.26
C VAL A 162 0.94 -1.02 -12.39
N ASP A 163 1.05 -0.33 -13.52
CA ASP A 163 0.10 -0.46 -14.64
C ASP A 163 0.02 -1.89 -15.18
N GLU A 164 1.16 -2.59 -15.24
CA GLU A 164 1.25 -4.02 -15.62
C GLU A 164 0.31 -4.92 -14.80
N SER A 165 0.01 -4.57 -13.55
CA SER A 165 -0.86 -5.36 -12.67
C SER A 165 -2.35 -5.07 -12.84
N LEU A 166 -2.72 -3.97 -13.51
CA LEU A 166 -4.11 -3.52 -13.57
C LEU A 166 -4.98 -4.37 -14.49
N GLY A 167 -4.42 -4.91 -15.58
CA GLY A 167 -5.19 -5.72 -16.54
C GLY A 167 -5.85 -6.93 -15.87
N ALA A 168 -5.10 -7.65 -15.03
CA ALA A 168 -5.62 -8.82 -14.31
C ALA A 168 -6.71 -8.48 -13.29
N LEU A 169 -6.68 -7.28 -12.70
CA LEU A 169 -7.71 -6.81 -11.75
C LEU A 169 -8.96 -6.30 -12.47
N ARG A 170 -8.78 -5.56 -13.57
CA ARG A 170 -9.86 -5.07 -14.42
C ARG A 170 -10.67 -6.20 -15.06
N ALA A 171 -10.05 -7.37 -15.26
CA ALA A 171 -10.76 -8.58 -15.68
C ALA A 171 -11.70 -9.15 -14.60
N LEU A 172 -11.55 -8.75 -13.33
CA LEU A 172 -12.40 -9.20 -12.21
C LEU A 172 -13.48 -8.18 -11.86
N ALA A 173 -13.12 -6.90 -11.80
CA ALA A 173 -14.02 -5.79 -11.45
C ALA A 173 -13.49 -4.47 -12.02
N PRO A 174 -14.34 -3.45 -12.24
CA PRO A 174 -13.88 -2.10 -12.53
C PRO A 174 -12.90 -1.59 -11.46
N VAL A 175 -11.85 -0.87 -11.89
CA VAL A 175 -10.80 -0.36 -11.00
C VAL A 175 -10.55 1.12 -11.25
N THR A 176 -10.74 1.96 -10.22
CA THR A 176 -10.31 3.36 -10.19
C THR A 176 -8.94 3.45 -9.51
N VAL A 177 -7.99 4.13 -10.16
CA VAL A 177 -6.60 4.25 -9.70
C VAL A 177 -6.19 5.71 -9.75
N GLY A 178 -5.57 6.21 -8.69
CA GLY A 178 -5.02 7.57 -8.67
C GLY A 178 -3.80 7.70 -9.59
N VAL A 179 -2.75 6.94 -9.30
CA VAL A 179 -1.49 6.93 -10.07
C VAL A 179 -1.22 5.53 -10.63
N ALA A 180 -1.16 5.38 -11.94
CA ALA A 180 -0.71 4.16 -12.60
C ALA A 180 0.73 4.37 -13.11
N ALA A 181 1.71 3.75 -12.44
CA ALA A 181 3.10 3.83 -12.85
C ALA A 181 3.37 2.87 -14.02
N PRO A 182 3.86 3.37 -15.17
CA PRO A 182 4.12 2.53 -16.34
C PRO A 182 5.40 1.72 -16.16
N GLY A 183 5.44 0.54 -16.78
CA GLY A 183 6.62 -0.33 -16.83
C GLY A 183 6.44 -1.65 -16.09
N ARG A 184 7.45 -2.52 -16.22
CA ARG A 184 7.49 -3.84 -15.60
C ARG A 184 7.76 -3.74 -14.10
N LEU A 185 7.05 -4.55 -13.34
CA LEU A 185 7.20 -4.70 -11.90
C LEU A 185 8.65 -5.12 -11.55
N LEU A 186 9.24 -4.46 -10.55
CA LEU A 186 10.62 -4.66 -10.05
C LEU A 186 11.75 -4.26 -11.01
N ASP A 187 11.56 -4.38 -12.33
CA ASP A 187 12.53 -3.95 -13.34
C ASP A 187 12.48 -2.43 -13.55
N ASP A 188 11.31 -1.93 -13.94
CA ASP A 188 11.13 -0.52 -14.29
C ASP A 188 10.64 0.27 -13.08
N VAL A 189 9.72 -0.30 -12.29
CA VAL A 189 9.04 0.41 -11.21
C VAL A 189 8.95 -0.40 -9.92
N SER A 190 9.08 0.31 -8.80
CA SER A 190 8.78 -0.21 -7.46
C SER A 190 8.02 0.84 -6.65
N PHE A 191 7.21 0.37 -5.69
CA PHE A 191 6.49 1.21 -4.74
C PHE A 191 6.88 0.84 -3.32
N ILE A 192 7.08 1.85 -2.49
CA ILE A 192 7.20 1.71 -1.04
C ILE A 192 6.42 2.81 -0.32
N ASN A 193 6.02 2.52 0.91
CA ASN A 193 5.59 3.56 1.84
C ASN A 193 6.83 4.00 2.62
N ALA A 194 7.01 5.32 2.80
CA ALA A 194 8.15 5.85 3.53
C ALA A 194 8.16 5.35 4.99
N SER A 195 6.98 5.17 5.60
CA SER A 195 6.83 4.53 6.91
C SER A 195 7.42 3.12 6.95
N GLY A 196 7.38 2.37 5.84
CA GLY A 196 7.95 1.05 5.74
C GLY A 196 9.48 1.05 5.79
N LEU A 197 10.13 2.19 5.50
CA LEU A 197 11.57 2.34 5.68
C LEU A 197 11.98 2.26 7.14
N VAL A 198 11.09 2.56 8.09
CA VAL A 198 11.42 2.70 9.53
C VAL A 198 10.61 1.80 10.45
N ARG A 199 9.34 1.52 10.14
CA ARG A 199 8.45 0.72 11.00
C ARG A 199 8.53 -0.76 10.67
N ARG A 200 8.74 -1.59 11.70
CA ARG A 200 8.61 -3.04 11.58
C ARG A 200 7.17 -3.40 11.24
N GLY A 201 7.00 -4.29 10.26
CA GLY A 201 5.69 -4.65 9.72
C GLY A 201 5.60 -4.49 8.21
N ALA A 202 6.53 -3.75 7.60
CA ALA A 202 6.66 -3.57 6.16
C ALA A 202 7.05 -4.87 5.44
N ILE A 203 7.87 -5.70 6.09
CA ILE A 203 8.23 -7.04 5.61
C ILE A 203 7.73 -8.06 6.62
N ARG A 204 6.75 -8.87 6.22
CA ARG A 204 6.23 -10.00 6.99
C ARG A 204 6.85 -11.28 6.46
N ARG A 205 7.14 -12.22 7.36
CA ARG A 205 7.87 -13.45 7.05
C ARG A 205 7.28 -14.59 7.87
N VAL A 206 6.97 -15.72 7.21
CA VAL A 206 6.39 -16.88 7.88
C VAL A 206 7.26 -17.30 9.07
N GLY A 207 6.66 -17.33 10.26
CA GLY A 207 7.31 -17.79 11.50
C GLY A 207 8.47 -16.92 12.00
N ARG A 208 8.63 -15.69 11.50
CA ARG A 208 9.71 -14.77 11.92
C ARG A 208 9.18 -13.40 12.28
N ALA A 209 9.93 -12.68 13.11
CA ALA A 209 9.60 -11.29 13.46
C ALA A 209 9.56 -10.41 12.18
N PRO A 210 8.58 -9.50 12.07
CA PRO A 210 8.49 -8.60 10.94
C PRO A 210 9.66 -7.58 10.95
N LEU A 211 10.04 -7.10 9.78
CA LEU A 211 11.12 -6.13 9.59
C LEU A 211 10.60 -4.81 9.01
N ALA A 212 11.36 -3.75 9.22
CA ALA A 212 11.37 -2.55 8.40
C ALA A 212 12.32 -2.73 7.22
N PHE A 213 12.20 -1.93 6.15
CA PHE A 213 13.08 -2.07 4.99
C PHE A 213 14.55 -1.76 5.31
N TYR A 214 14.85 -0.85 6.26
CA TYR A 214 16.25 -0.56 6.62
C TYR A 214 16.98 -1.76 7.23
N GLU A 215 16.24 -2.74 7.75
CA GLU A 215 16.77 -3.99 8.29
C GLU A 215 17.07 -5.03 7.19
N ARG A 216 16.86 -4.66 5.91
CA ARG A 216 17.31 -5.36 4.69
C ARG A 216 18.25 -4.45 3.89
N PRO A 217 19.52 -4.30 4.31
CA PRO A 217 20.46 -3.36 3.70
C PRO A 217 20.64 -3.54 2.19
N GLU A 218 20.48 -4.77 1.69
CA GLU A 218 20.53 -5.07 0.27
C GLU A 218 19.40 -4.43 -0.54
N TRP A 219 18.22 -4.19 0.06
CA TRP A 219 17.14 -3.43 -0.58
C TRP A 219 17.43 -1.94 -0.57
N ILE A 220 17.92 -1.41 0.56
CA ILE A 220 18.30 0.00 0.65
C ILE A 220 19.41 0.34 -0.34
N ARG A 221 20.41 -0.54 -0.54
CA ARG A 221 21.45 -0.36 -1.57
C ARG A 221 20.92 -0.41 -2.99
N ALA A 222 19.92 -1.25 -3.27
CA ALA A 222 19.29 -1.29 -4.59
C ALA A 222 18.47 -0.03 -4.86
N TRP A 223 17.78 0.48 -3.84
CA TRP A 223 16.94 1.68 -3.96
C TRP A 223 17.72 2.98 -3.95
N PHE A 224 18.78 3.08 -3.15
CA PHE A 224 19.53 4.31 -2.88
C PHE A 224 21.05 4.05 -2.93
N PRO A 225 21.62 3.66 -4.08
CA PRO A 225 22.98 3.14 -4.18
C PRO A 225 24.04 4.12 -3.65
N ASP A 226 23.88 5.42 -3.92
CA ASP A 226 24.88 6.44 -3.59
C ASP A 226 24.83 6.91 -2.13
N HIS A 227 23.75 6.62 -1.40
CA HIS A 227 23.51 7.15 -0.05
C HIS A 227 22.90 6.11 0.90
N ALA A 228 23.02 4.82 0.58
CA ALA A 228 22.41 3.73 1.33
C ALA A 228 22.78 3.74 2.82
N ALA A 229 24.06 4.00 3.14
CA ALA A 229 24.52 4.06 4.53
C ALA A 229 23.88 5.21 5.31
N GLU A 230 23.75 6.39 4.71
CA GLU A 230 23.07 7.55 5.30
C GLU A 230 21.58 7.28 5.50
N VAL A 231 20.93 6.64 4.53
CA VAL A 231 19.51 6.24 4.62
C VAL A 231 19.31 5.27 5.77
N ILE A 232 20.14 4.21 5.87
CA ILE A 232 20.05 3.22 6.96
C ILE A 232 20.23 3.91 8.32
N ALA A 233 21.24 4.78 8.45
CA ALA A 233 21.50 5.48 9.70
C ALA A 233 20.33 6.39 10.10
N CYS A 234 19.79 7.16 9.14
CA CYS A 234 18.65 8.03 9.38
C CYS A 234 17.38 7.24 9.74
N CYS A 235 17.14 6.12 9.07
CA CYS A 235 16.02 5.21 9.38
C CYS A 235 16.15 4.60 10.77
N ALA A 236 17.35 4.14 11.15
CA ALA A 236 17.59 3.56 12.47
C ALA A 236 17.39 4.57 13.59
N GLU A 237 17.83 5.82 13.37
CA GLU A 237 17.61 6.94 14.30
C GLU A 237 16.11 7.21 14.50
N LEU A 238 15.40 7.43 13.41
CA LEU A 238 13.97 7.70 13.44
C LEU A 238 13.20 6.52 14.06
N ALA A 239 13.58 5.29 13.74
CA ALA A 239 12.94 4.10 14.30
C ALA A 239 13.14 3.96 15.82
N ARG A 240 14.28 4.41 16.39
CA ARG A 240 14.44 4.47 17.85
C ARG A 240 13.48 5.49 18.45
N ARG A 241 13.41 6.69 17.87
CA ARG A 241 12.56 7.75 18.38
C ARG A 241 11.07 7.45 18.30
N LEU A 242 10.63 6.72 17.28
CA LEU A 242 9.23 6.29 17.13
C LEU A 242 8.81 5.13 18.06
N ARG A 243 9.76 4.54 18.81
CA ARG A 243 9.48 3.47 19.80
C ARG A 243 9.44 3.97 21.24
N ASP A 244 10.03 5.13 21.50
CA ASP A 244 10.06 5.82 22.80
C ASP A 244 8.84 6.73 22.96
#